data_AF-A0A623QEW5-F1
#
_entry.id   AF-A0A623QEW5-F1
#
_cell.length_a   1.000
_cell.length_b   1.000
_cell.length_c   1.000
_cell.angle_alpha   90.00
_cell.angle_beta   90.00
_cell.angle_gamma   90.00
#
_symmetry.space_group_name_H-M   'P 1'
#
loop_
_entity.id
_entity.type
_entity.pdbx_description
1 polymer ?
#
loop_
_entity_poly.entity_id
_entity_poly.type
_entity_poly.pdbx_seq_one_letter_code
_entity_poly.pdbx_strand_id
1 'polypeptide(L)'
;DKTVNENFLLGNYKNSYMSFLSSHLDVVDFGDFNFFLKILNEVKKSQDLILQSFFLKNSIDFFYINSSDIFFKGGIYFIMLEIIYNNFLNTLGGRLYYDKLRFIAGRYFISKKSYSGSRIALCLNGQLRPGWRDSIKALIDSFSHLGNIDVFIYSWDVESLWPGSGGNGAGWIRRFFYPMLNECPRELIMSNIDFSKKFPNVFGVISREFNKKIFIKDVLVLDNKIKKVILESYSKVVNRLGELKNDSKIYYGIYQVYKAMEEYEKQNNFKYDFIVRVRPDYIIEKNDIKIEDLHLLELNDIYDARYFCGLDGSLQIGRRSAMEIYMKTWVYAKENKENPYFNTYLKHFPQTCMSPGNGFLSHYVLSQWTDFLKLKVVKMNIKFSHLNHFLFDNISFPDVKNELNKDIWHIKKNKIFNEVQIGKIIDFFDLIAKKYKIISKNRNNLAKIKIQNHLAYKLGQAMIDNSKSILGYIKMPFVLFYIRYKHQKELQRRKTNPELVLPPLEDCSDYEEALKIKNYFSYKLGEALIQASKNWYKGGYVKFLFFDLFALNQNKIKSKKK
;
A
#
# COMPACT_ATOMS: atom_id res chain seq x y z
N ASP A 1 -14.52 -29.08 -57.35
CA ASP A 1 -13.45 -30.09 -57.18
C ASP A 1 -12.39 -29.62 -56.18
N LYS A 2 -12.49 -30.06 -54.92
CA LYS A 2 -11.46 -29.85 -53.87
C LYS A 2 -10.61 -31.11 -53.64
N THR A 3 -10.54 -32.01 -54.61
CA THR A 3 -9.79 -33.27 -54.47
C THR A 3 -8.32 -33.03 -54.80
N VAL A 4 -7.47 -33.19 -53.79
CA VAL A 4 -6.03 -33.02 -53.88
C VAL A 4 -5.43 -34.23 -54.62
N ASN A 5 -4.67 -34.01 -55.70
CA ASN A 5 -4.08 -35.10 -56.50
C ASN A 5 -2.83 -35.67 -55.82
N GLU A 6 -2.96 -36.85 -55.22
CA GLU A 6 -1.88 -37.49 -54.46
C GLU A 6 -0.65 -37.89 -55.29
N ASN A 7 -0.77 -38.03 -56.61
CA ASN A 7 0.35 -38.44 -57.46
C ASN A 7 1.51 -37.44 -57.43
N PHE A 8 1.23 -36.17 -57.10
CA PHE A 8 2.27 -35.15 -56.94
C PHE A 8 3.15 -35.38 -55.69
N LEU A 9 2.70 -36.16 -54.70
CA LEU A 9 3.52 -36.53 -53.54
C LEU A 9 4.65 -37.51 -53.88
N LEU A 10 4.61 -38.12 -55.06
CA LEU A 10 5.56 -39.14 -55.52
C LEU A 10 6.43 -38.67 -56.72
N GLY A 11 6.13 -37.51 -57.31
CA GLY A 11 6.77 -37.03 -58.54
C GLY A 11 7.83 -35.93 -58.35
N ASN A 12 8.44 -35.50 -59.46
CA ASN A 12 9.53 -34.51 -59.48
C ASN A 12 9.14 -33.12 -58.92
N TYR A 13 7.85 -32.79 -58.90
CA TYR A 13 7.33 -31.50 -58.40
C TYR A 13 6.86 -31.57 -56.94
N LYS A 14 7.20 -32.65 -56.22
CA LYS A 14 6.75 -32.92 -54.84
C LYS A 14 6.94 -31.72 -53.92
N ASN A 15 8.14 -31.14 -53.87
CA ASN A 15 8.41 -30.02 -52.95
C ASN A 15 7.57 -28.78 -53.28
N SER A 16 7.43 -28.44 -54.57
CA SER A 16 6.59 -27.32 -55.01
C SER A 16 5.12 -27.53 -54.66
N TYR A 17 4.63 -28.77 -54.82
CA TYR A 17 3.26 -29.14 -54.47
C TYR A 17 3.00 -29.07 -52.97
N MET A 18 3.92 -29.59 -52.16
CA MET A 18 3.84 -29.50 -50.70
C MET A 18 3.86 -28.06 -50.21
N SER A 19 4.66 -27.20 -50.86
CA SER A 19 4.68 -25.76 -50.59
C SER A 19 3.33 -25.11 -50.94
N PHE A 20 2.76 -25.43 -52.11
CA PHE A 20 1.42 -24.96 -52.51
C PHE A 20 0.32 -25.38 -51.52
N LEU A 21 0.31 -26.64 -51.09
CA LEU A 21 -0.67 -27.13 -50.12
C LEU A 21 -0.52 -26.45 -48.75
N SER A 22 0.72 -26.19 -48.33
CA SER A 22 1.00 -25.47 -47.08
C SER A 22 0.39 -24.07 -47.07
N SER A 23 0.39 -23.37 -48.21
CA SER A 23 -0.15 -22.01 -48.30
C SER A 23 -1.67 -21.96 -48.48
N HIS A 24 -2.31 -23.12 -48.72
CA HIS A 24 -3.75 -23.24 -48.96
C HIS A 24 -4.39 -24.28 -48.02
N LEU A 25 -3.94 -24.31 -46.76
CA LEU A 25 -4.46 -25.26 -45.76
C LEU A 25 -5.96 -25.08 -45.48
N ASP A 26 -6.51 -23.91 -45.74
CA ASP A 26 -7.95 -23.60 -45.72
C ASP A 26 -8.73 -24.29 -46.86
N VAL A 27 -8.05 -24.62 -47.94
CA VAL A 27 -8.62 -25.36 -49.09
C VAL A 27 -8.63 -26.87 -48.82
N VAL A 28 -7.73 -27.37 -47.98
CA VAL A 28 -7.70 -28.77 -47.53
C VAL A 28 -8.85 -29.01 -46.55
N ASP A 29 -9.82 -29.86 -46.94
CA ASP A 29 -10.90 -30.27 -46.06
C ASP A 29 -10.36 -31.18 -44.95
N PHE A 30 -10.46 -30.71 -43.72
CA PHE A 30 -10.02 -31.42 -42.51
C PHE A 30 -10.81 -32.71 -42.23
N GLY A 31 -11.84 -33.03 -43.02
CA GLY A 31 -12.39 -34.38 -43.12
C GLY A 31 -11.33 -35.45 -43.46
N ASP A 32 -10.23 -35.07 -44.12
CA ASP A 32 -9.15 -36.00 -44.53
C ASP A 32 -7.89 -35.88 -43.66
N PHE A 33 -8.04 -36.17 -42.37
CA PHE A 33 -6.92 -36.21 -41.40
C PHE A 33 -5.76 -37.10 -41.88
N ASN A 34 -6.05 -38.22 -42.54
CA ASN A 34 -5.04 -39.16 -43.02
C ASN A 34 -4.15 -38.54 -44.09
N PHE A 35 -4.75 -37.75 -44.99
CA PHE A 35 -4.01 -37.03 -46.02
C PHE A 35 -3.05 -35.99 -45.42
N PHE A 36 -3.50 -35.20 -44.44
CA PHE A 36 -2.62 -34.25 -43.75
C PHE A 36 -1.47 -34.97 -43.03
N LEU A 37 -1.74 -36.08 -42.34
CA LEU A 37 -0.71 -36.88 -41.67
C LEU A 37 0.31 -37.46 -42.67
N LYS A 38 -0.15 -37.92 -43.84
CA LYS A 38 0.71 -38.42 -44.92
C LYS A 38 1.66 -37.33 -45.41
N ILE A 39 1.12 -36.14 -45.72
CA ILE A 39 1.88 -34.95 -46.09
C ILE A 39 2.92 -34.63 -45.01
N LEU A 40 2.50 -34.50 -43.76
CA LEU A 40 3.40 -34.14 -42.66
C LEU A 40 4.56 -35.15 -42.49
N ASN A 41 4.30 -36.44 -42.67
CA ASN A 41 5.36 -37.46 -42.64
C ASN A 41 6.34 -37.32 -43.82
N GLU A 42 5.86 -36.93 -45.00
CA GLU A 42 6.73 -36.64 -46.13
C GLU A 42 7.56 -35.37 -45.92
N VAL A 43 7.00 -34.34 -45.27
CA VAL A 43 7.77 -33.16 -44.83
C VAL A 43 8.85 -33.56 -43.83
N LYS A 44 8.51 -34.39 -42.83
CA LYS A 44 9.46 -34.88 -41.82
C LYS A 44 10.69 -35.56 -42.44
N LYS A 45 10.49 -36.37 -43.49
CA LYS A 45 11.56 -37.10 -44.18
C LYS A 45 12.38 -36.23 -45.15
N SER A 46 11.85 -35.08 -45.56
CA SER A 46 12.53 -34.18 -46.50
C SER A 46 13.81 -33.61 -45.88
N GLN A 47 14.87 -33.49 -46.67
CA GLN A 47 16.10 -32.78 -46.28
C GLN A 47 16.00 -31.26 -46.52
N ASP A 48 14.91 -30.79 -47.15
CA ASP A 48 14.68 -29.38 -47.44
C ASP A 48 14.12 -28.64 -46.21
N LEU A 49 15.00 -27.91 -45.52
CA LEU A 49 14.64 -27.12 -44.32
C LEU A 49 13.72 -25.94 -44.64
N ILE A 50 13.75 -25.40 -45.87
CA ILE A 50 12.85 -24.31 -46.26
C ILE A 50 11.43 -24.88 -46.40
N LEU A 51 11.29 -26.02 -47.05
CA LEU A 51 10.00 -26.72 -47.13
C LEU A 51 9.47 -27.05 -45.73
N GLN A 52 10.29 -27.63 -44.86
CA GLN A 52 9.87 -27.98 -43.50
C GLN A 52 9.44 -26.75 -42.71
N SER A 53 10.24 -25.69 -42.70
CA SER A 53 9.91 -24.47 -41.95
C SER A 53 8.66 -23.79 -42.51
N PHE A 54 8.49 -23.71 -43.83
CA PHE A 54 7.32 -23.14 -44.48
C PHE A 54 6.05 -23.94 -44.17
N PHE A 55 6.11 -25.26 -44.30
CA PHE A 55 5.00 -26.16 -43.99
C PHE A 55 4.58 -26.05 -42.53
N LEU A 56 5.54 -26.14 -41.60
CA LEU A 56 5.29 -26.02 -40.17
C LEU A 56 4.68 -24.67 -39.82
N LYS A 57 5.26 -23.58 -40.32
CA LYS A 57 4.78 -22.22 -40.06
C LYS A 57 3.31 -22.07 -40.43
N ASN A 58 2.95 -22.38 -41.67
CA ASN A 58 1.57 -22.23 -42.13
C ASN A 58 0.61 -23.20 -41.42
N SER A 59 1.05 -24.44 -41.15
CA SER A 59 0.24 -25.42 -40.39
C SER A 59 -0.07 -24.93 -38.98
N ILE A 60 0.94 -24.48 -38.25
CA ILE A 60 0.77 -24.00 -36.88
C ILE A 60 -0.07 -22.72 -36.85
N ASP A 61 0.16 -21.80 -37.78
CA ASP A 61 -0.64 -20.57 -37.93
C ASP A 61 -2.11 -20.91 -38.19
N PHE A 62 -2.37 -21.84 -39.09
CA PHE A 62 -3.72 -22.30 -39.40
C PHE A 62 -4.41 -22.92 -38.19
N PHE A 63 -3.76 -23.85 -37.48
CA PHE A 63 -4.35 -24.51 -36.31
C PHE A 63 -4.58 -23.53 -35.15
N TYR A 64 -3.68 -22.56 -35.00
CA TYR A 64 -3.82 -21.51 -34.00
C TYR A 64 -5.08 -20.67 -34.20
N ILE A 65 -5.43 -20.38 -35.47
CA ILE A 65 -6.63 -19.61 -35.82
C ILE A 65 -7.89 -20.47 -35.69
N ASN A 66 -7.87 -21.71 -36.20
CA ASN A 66 -9.08 -22.52 -36.38
C ASN A 66 -9.42 -23.44 -35.18
N SER A 67 -8.58 -23.51 -34.14
CA SER A 67 -8.83 -24.30 -32.91
C SER A 67 -9.33 -25.74 -33.17
N SER A 68 -8.69 -26.47 -34.08
CA SER A 68 -9.10 -27.82 -34.49
C SER A 68 -8.49 -28.93 -33.62
N ASP A 69 -9.33 -29.85 -33.14
CA ASP A 69 -8.93 -31.03 -32.35
C ASP A 69 -8.13 -32.06 -33.16
N ILE A 70 -8.17 -32.00 -34.49
CA ILE A 70 -7.45 -32.91 -35.40
C ILE A 70 -5.94 -32.86 -35.15
N PHE A 71 -5.45 -31.71 -34.71
CA PHE A 71 -4.06 -31.50 -34.35
C PHE A 71 -3.54 -32.51 -33.29
N PHE A 72 -4.43 -33.07 -32.46
CA PHE A 72 -4.10 -34.09 -31.45
C PHE A 72 -4.40 -35.53 -31.91
N LYS A 73 -4.83 -35.74 -33.14
CA LYS A 73 -5.07 -37.07 -33.72
C LYS A 73 -3.80 -37.62 -34.39
N GLY A 74 -3.63 -38.94 -34.29
CA GLY A 74 -2.53 -39.74 -34.87
C GLY A 74 -1.13 -39.10 -34.88
N GLY A 75 -0.78 -38.42 -33.80
CA GLY A 75 0.59 -37.96 -33.57
C GLY A 75 1.01 -36.69 -34.31
N ILE A 76 0.11 -35.98 -35.00
CA ILE A 76 0.43 -34.74 -35.74
C ILE A 76 1.22 -33.76 -34.86
N TYR A 77 0.69 -33.42 -33.69
CA TYR A 77 1.35 -32.57 -32.71
C TYR A 77 2.79 -33.00 -32.41
N PHE A 78 3.00 -34.31 -32.18
CA PHE A 78 4.31 -34.87 -31.83
C PHE A 78 5.29 -34.84 -33.00
N ILE A 79 4.81 -35.12 -34.22
CA ILE A 79 5.65 -35.04 -35.42
C ILE A 79 6.10 -33.59 -35.65
N MET A 80 5.20 -32.62 -35.52
CA MET A 80 5.54 -31.20 -35.67
C MET A 80 6.54 -30.75 -34.59
N LEU A 81 6.33 -31.17 -33.34
CA LEU A 81 7.29 -30.95 -32.24
C LEU A 81 8.66 -31.51 -32.56
N GLU A 82 8.73 -32.75 -33.05
CA GLU A 82 9.97 -33.45 -33.37
C GLU A 82 10.76 -32.75 -34.48
N ILE A 83 10.08 -32.32 -35.55
CA ILE A 83 10.71 -31.55 -36.64
C ILE A 83 11.29 -30.23 -36.07
N ILE A 84 10.52 -29.49 -35.25
CA ILE A 84 11.00 -28.26 -34.63
C ILE A 84 12.20 -28.54 -33.72
N TYR A 85 12.11 -29.56 -32.86
CA TYR A 85 13.15 -29.92 -31.91
C TYR A 85 14.47 -30.24 -32.60
N ASN A 86 14.43 -31.10 -33.63
CA ASN A 86 15.62 -31.56 -34.32
C ASN A 86 16.24 -30.48 -35.21
N ASN A 87 15.42 -29.68 -35.91
CA ASN A 87 15.91 -28.87 -37.02
C ASN A 87 15.88 -27.35 -36.75
N PHE A 88 15.03 -26.88 -35.83
CA PHE A 88 14.73 -25.44 -35.71
C PHE A 88 14.87 -24.85 -34.31
N LEU A 89 14.96 -25.65 -33.24
CA LEU A 89 14.89 -25.16 -31.86
C LEU A 89 16.03 -24.19 -31.48
N ASN A 90 17.17 -24.29 -32.16
CA ASN A 90 18.29 -23.36 -31.98
C ASN A 90 18.03 -21.98 -32.60
N THR A 91 17.01 -21.85 -33.47
CA THR A 91 16.63 -20.59 -34.12
C THR A 91 15.56 -19.84 -33.32
N LEU A 92 15.51 -18.50 -33.47
CA LEU A 92 14.45 -17.69 -32.86
C LEU A 92 13.05 -18.09 -33.37
N GLY A 93 12.92 -18.31 -34.68
CA GLY A 93 11.67 -18.72 -35.31
C GLY A 93 11.20 -20.08 -34.80
N GLY A 94 12.09 -21.07 -34.74
CA GLY A 94 11.75 -22.39 -34.22
C GLY A 94 11.27 -22.36 -32.77
N ARG A 95 11.90 -21.56 -31.89
CA ARG A 95 11.42 -21.36 -30.51
C ARG A 95 10.03 -20.70 -30.47
N LEU A 96 9.81 -19.68 -31.29
CA LEU A 96 8.50 -19.01 -31.36
C LEU A 96 7.38 -19.96 -31.81
N TYR A 97 7.63 -20.77 -32.83
CA TYR A 97 6.66 -21.76 -33.30
C TYR A 97 6.52 -22.94 -32.34
N TYR A 98 7.58 -23.34 -31.64
CA TYR A 98 7.49 -24.29 -30.52
C TYR A 98 6.53 -23.79 -29.43
N ASP A 99 6.68 -22.54 -29.01
CA ASP A 99 5.82 -21.93 -27.98
C ASP A 99 4.37 -21.80 -28.47
N LYS A 100 4.17 -21.43 -29.73
CA LYS A 100 2.84 -21.37 -30.37
C LYS A 100 2.18 -22.76 -30.42
N LEU A 101 2.94 -23.79 -30.77
CA LEU A 101 2.48 -25.18 -30.79
C LEU A 101 2.10 -25.66 -29.39
N ARG A 102 2.93 -25.35 -28.38
CA ARG A 102 2.64 -25.64 -26.98
C ARG A 102 1.44 -24.87 -26.44
N PHE A 103 1.19 -23.66 -26.93
CA PHE A 103 0.01 -22.88 -26.57
C PHE A 103 -1.28 -23.54 -27.08
N ILE A 104 -1.31 -24.01 -28.34
CA ILE A 104 -2.44 -24.76 -28.90
C ILE A 104 -2.69 -26.03 -28.07
N ALA A 105 -1.63 -26.78 -27.77
CA ALA A 105 -1.65 -27.94 -26.88
C ALA A 105 -2.23 -27.62 -25.50
N GLY A 106 -1.74 -26.55 -24.88
CA GLY A 106 -2.20 -26.09 -23.58
C GLY A 106 -3.71 -25.85 -23.57
N ARG A 107 -4.26 -25.16 -24.57
CA ARG A 107 -5.71 -24.89 -24.64
C ARG A 107 -6.56 -26.16 -24.73
N TYR A 108 -6.15 -27.13 -25.55
CA TYR A 108 -6.85 -28.40 -25.69
C TYR A 108 -6.80 -29.26 -24.42
N PHE A 109 -5.67 -29.27 -23.71
CA PHE A 109 -5.57 -29.99 -22.44
C PHE A 109 -6.29 -29.27 -21.29
N ILE A 110 -6.24 -27.93 -21.25
CA ILE A 110 -6.92 -27.10 -20.24
C ILE A 110 -8.44 -27.22 -20.38
N SER A 111 -9.00 -27.26 -21.59
CA SER A 111 -10.44 -27.43 -21.80
C SER A 111 -10.97 -28.79 -21.30
N LYS A 112 -10.08 -29.77 -21.13
CA LYS A 112 -10.39 -31.11 -20.59
C LYS A 112 -9.94 -31.29 -19.14
N LYS A 113 -9.47 -30.23 -18.48
CA LYS A 113 -8.89 -30.30 -17.14
C LYS A 113 -9.97 -30.30 -16.08
N SER A 114 -9.94 -31.31 -15.21
CA SER A 114 -10.65 -31.27 -13.93
C SER A 114 -9.80 -30.49 -12.94
N TYR A 115 -10.35 -29.42 -12.38
CA TYR A 115 -9.70 -28.68 -11.32
C TYR A 115 -10.34 -29.06 -9.98
N SER A 116 -9.51 -29.34 -8.99
CA SER A 116 -9.92 -29.45 -7.60
C SER A 116 -9.39 -28.24 -6.82
N GLY A 117 -10.13 -27.80 -5.80
CA GLY A 117 -9.72 -26.75 -4.88
C GLY A 117 -10.26 -25.36 -5.23
N SER A 118 -10.96 -24.75 -4.26
CA SER A 118 -11.52 -23.40 -4.35
C SER A 118 -11.10 -22.53 -3.15
N ARG A 119 -9.95 -22.85 -2.53
CA ARG A 119 -9.45 -22.09 -1.39
C ARG A 119 -8.80 -20.80 -1.87
N ILE A 120 -9.31 -19.67 -1.38
CA ILE A 120 -8.86 -18.35 -1.79
C ILE A 120 -8.26 -17.63 -0.57
N ALA A 121 -7.06 -17.09 -0.72
CA ALA A 121 -6.51 -16.14 0.23
C ALA A 121 -6.78 -14.71 -0.23
N LEU A 122 -7.51 -13.94 0.58
CA LEU A 122 -7.65 -12.49 0.40
C LEU A 122 -6.60 -11.75 1.23
N CYS A 123 -5.56 -11.26 0.56
CA CYS A 123 -4.41 -10.58 1.15
C CYS A 123 -4.57 -9.05 1.06
N LEU A 124 -4.80 -8.39 2.20
CA LEU A 124 -4.89 -6.94 2.30
C LEU A 124 -3.56 -6.36 2.79
N ASN A 125 -3.00 -5.38 2.07
CA ASN A 125 -1.78 -4.70 2.50
C ASN A 125 -1.78 -3.20 2.22
N GLY A 126 -1.29 -2.42 3.17
CA GLY A 126 -1.12 -0.97 3.05
C GLY A 126 -1.57 -0.21 4.28
N GLN A 127 -1.46 1.12 4.25
CA GLN A 127 -1.89 2.00 5.35
C GLN A 127 -3.42 1.94 5.51
N LEU A 128 -3.89 1.67 6.73
CA LEU A 128 -5.31 1.83 7.05
C LEU A 128 -5.67 3.32 7.07
N ARG A 129 -6.52 3.72 6.14
CA ARG A 129 -6.99 5.11 5.96
C ARG A 129 -8.27 5.36 6.79
N PRO A 130 -8.77 6.60 6.89
CA PRO A 130 -10.09 6.84 7.48
C PRO A 130 -11.14 5.92 6.84
N GLY A 131 -12.06 5.38 7.64
CA GLY A 131 -13.09 4.43 7.16
C GLY A 131 -12.57 3.03 6.84
N TRP A 132 -11.36 2.65 7.28
CA TRP A 132 -10.78 1.35 6.97
C TRP A 132 -11.61 0.16 7.46
N ARG A 133 -12.39 0.29 8.54
CA ARG A 133 -13.22 -0.82 9.06
C ARG A 133 -14.28 -1.22 8.04
N ASP A 134 -15.00 -0.24 7.54
CA ASP A 134 -16.04 -0.43 6.52
C ASP A 134 -15.41 -0.84 5.18
N SER A 135 -14.25 -0.25 4.84
CA SER A 135 -13.50 -0.63 3.64
C SER A 135 -13.08 -2.10 3.66
N ILE A 136 -12.55 -2.60 4.77
CA ILE A 136 -12.16 -4.02 4.90
C ILE A 136 -13.38 -4.93 4.81
N LYS A 137 -14.48 -4.61 5.49
CA LYS A 137 -15.72 -5.40 5.40
C LYS A 137 -16.24 -5.45 3.96
N ALA A 138 -16.35 -4.30 3.31
CA ALA A 138 -16.78 -4.22 1.91
C ALA A 138 -15.88 -5.02 0.97
N LEU A 139 -14.55 -5.01 1.19
CA LEU A 139 -13.61 -5.83 0.42
C LEU A 139 -13.85 -7.34 0.66
N ILE A 140 -14.05 -7.78 1.91
CA ILE A 140 -14.36 -9.17 2.23
C ILE A 140 -15.68 -9.59 1.55
N ASP A 141 -16.72 -8.76 1.66
CA ASP A 141 -18.03 -9.02 1.06
C ASP A 141 -17.94 -9.12 -0.47
N SER A 142 -17.16 -8.24 -1.10
CA SER A 142 -16.99 -8.18 -2.57
C SER A 142 -16.37 -9.44 -3.19
N PHE A 143 -15.70 -10.28 -2.40
CA PHE A 143 -15.15 -11.55 -2.87
C PHE A 143 -15.86 -12.77 -2.28
N SER A 144 -16.71 -12.60 -1.25
CA SER A 144 -17.30 -13.71 -0.47
C SER A 144 -18.12 -14.70 -1.30
N HIS A 145 -18.67 -14.29 -2.45
CA HIS A 145 -19.41 -15.17 -3.35
C HIS A 145 -18.53 -16.21 -4.05
N LEU A 146 -17.20 -16.05 -4.06
CA LEU A 146 -16.27 -17.00 -4.65
C LEU A 146 -16.05 -18.26 -3.80
N GLY A 147 -16.61 -18.32 -2.58
CA GLY A 147 -16.58 -19.50 -1.72
C GLY A 147 -15.65 -19.35 -0.52
N ASN A 148 -14.78 -20.35 -0.29
CA ASN A 148 -13.98 -20.45 0.93
C ASN A 148 -12.81 -19.44 0.92
N ILE A 149 -13.03 -18.29 1.55
CA ILE A 149 -12.06 -17.20 1.66
C ILE A 149 -11.54 -17.06 3.07
N ASP A 150 -10.21 -17.08 3.17
CA ASP A 150 -9.48 -16.70 4.36
C ASP A 150 -8.76 -15.36 4.12
N VAL A 151 -8.83 -14.46 5.11
CA VAL A 151 -8.36 -13.08 4.98
C VAL A 151 -7.07 -12.89 5.79
N PHE A 152 -6.08 -12.30 5.14
CA PHE A 152 -4.76 -11.98 5.69
C PHE A 152 -4.51 -10.50 5.58
N ILE A 153 -4.08 -9.87 6.67
CA ILE A 153 -3.93 -8.42 6.72
C ILE A 153 -2.53 -8.06 7.20
N TYR A 154 -1.82 -7.26 6.42
CA TYR A 154 -0.64 -6.54 6.87
C TYR A 154 -0.89 -5.03 6.83
N SER A 155 -0.62 -4.35 7.94
CA SER A 155 -0.60 -2.89 7.97
C SER A 155 0.42 -2.37 8.98
N TRP A 156 0.56 -1.05 9.01
CA TRP A 156 1.24 -0.36 10.08
C TRP A 156 0.37 -0.39 11.34
N ASP A 157 1.00 -0.31 12.51
CA ASP A 157 0.30 -0.33 13.81
C ASP A 157 -0.42 0.98 14.17
N VAL A 158 -0.76 1.77 13.15
CA VAL A 158 -1.50 3.02 13.25
C VAL A 158 -2.55 3.15 12.13
N GLU A 159 -3.74 3.64 12.47
CA GLU A 159 -4.73 4.16 11.52
C GLU A 159 -4.40 5.62 11.17
N SER A 160 -4.61 6.00 9.91
CA SER A 160 -4.49 7.39 9.47
C SER A 160 -5.81 8.11 9.73
N LEU A 161 -5.76 9.20 10.49
CA LEU A 161 -6.90 10.11 10.69
C LEU A 161 -6.91 11.23 9.66
N TRP A 162 -5.71 11.75 9.38
CA TRP A 162 -5.44 12.68 8.29
C TRP A 162 -4.21 12.18 7.52
N PRO A 163 -4.35 11.88 6.22
CA PRO A 163 -3.29 11.26 5.41
C PRO A 163 -2.20 12.23 4.94
N GLY A 164 -2.22 13.49 5.37
CA GLY A 164 -1.42 14.56 4.78
C GLY A 164 -2.13 15.20 3.57
N SER A 165 -1.48 16.15 2.91
CA SER A 165 -2.02 16.83 1.71
C SER A 165 -1.99 15.96 0.45
N GLY A 166 -1.41 14.75 0.53
CA GLY A 166 -1.16 13.88 -0.62
C GLY A 166 0.05 14.33 -1.45
N GLY A 167 0.32 13.62 -2.56
CA GLY A 167 1.42 13.96 -3.47
C GLY A 167 1.27 15.34 -4.15
N ASN A 168 2.31 15.78 -4.85
CA ASN A 168 2.40 17.12 -5.48
C ASN A 168 1.41 17.39 -6.65
N GLY A 169 0.46 16.49 -6.92
CA GLY A 169 -0.45 16.54 -8.06
C GLY A 169 -1.62 17.52 -7.90
N ALA A 170 -2.83 17.06 -8.24
CA ALA A 170 -4.06 17.86 -8.30
C ALA A 170 -4.51 18.50 -6.96
N GLY A 171 -3.75 18.49 -5.88
CA GLY A 171 -4.12 19.20 -4.65
C GLY A 171 -5.04 18.42 -3.72
N TRP A 172 -4.89 18.68 -2.41
CA TRP A 172 -5.54 17.93 -1.33
C TRP A 172 -7.07 17.96 -1.36
N ILE A 173 -7.70 19.07 -1.79
CA ILE A 173 -9.16 19.19 -1.83
C ILE A 173 -9.76 18.21 -2.84
N ARG A 174 -9.24 18.19 -4.08
CA ARG A 174 -9.71 17.25 -5.12
C ARG A 174 -9.49 15.78 -4.72
N ARG A 175 -8.52 15.52 -3.84
CA ARG A 175 -8.18 14.18 -3.38
C ARG A 175 -9.02 13.69 -2.21
N PHE A 176 -9.31 14.55 -1.24
CA PHE A 176 -9.90 14.15 0.04
C PHE A 176 -11.27 14.78 0.34
N PHE A 177 -11.65 15.80 -0.42
CA PHE A 177 -12.91 16.53 -0.28
C PHE A 177 -13.68 16.55 -1.61
N TYR A 178 -13.54 15.46 -2.38
CA TYR A 178 -14.24 15.30 -3.66
C TYR A 178 -15.76 15.56 -3.56
N PRO A 179 -16.48 15.07 -2.52
CA PRO A 179 -17.91 15.35 -2.36
C PRO A 179 -18.28 16.83 -2.15
N MET A 180 -17.31 17.70 -1.86
CA MET A 180 -17.52 19.13 -1.62
C MET A 180 -16.97 20.03 -2.73
N LEU A 181 -16.55 19.46 -3.86
CA LEU A 181 -15.96 20.25 -4.94
C LEU A 181 -16.91 21.31 -5.52
N ASN A 182 -18.21 21.06 -5.51
CA ASN A 182 -19.22 22.02 -5.98
C ASN A 182 -19.36 23.24 -5.05
N GLU A 183 -19.08 23.07 -3.76
CA GLU A 183 -19.13 24.13 -2.75
C GLU A 183 -17.77 24.83 -2.58
N CYS A 184 -16.71 24.29 -3.20
CA CYS A 184 -15.36 24.79 -3.07
C CYS A 184 -15.14 26.05 -3.93
N PRO A 185 -14.63 27.16 -3.37
CA PRO A 185 -14.28 28.33 -4.15
C PRO A 185 -13.15 28.01 -5.14
N ARG A 186 -13.25 28.56 -6.36
CA ARG A 186 -12.28 28.32 -7.45
C ARG A 186 -10.85 28.66 -7.03
N GLU A 187 -10.70 29.62 -6.13
CA GLU A 187 -9.45 30.09 -5.53
C GLU A 187 -8.75 29.03 -4.66
N LEU A 188 -9.40 27.92 -4.31
CA LEU A 188 -8.78 26.80 -3.59
C LEU A 188 -8.53 25.56 -4.48
N ILE A 189 -9.05 25.56 -5.71
CA ILE A 189 -8.97 24.45 -6.67
C ILE A 189 -7.63 24.50 -7.42
N MET A 190 -6.51 24.26 -6.72
CA MET A 190 -5.14 24.35 -7.27
C MET A 190 -4.23 23.18 -6.88
N SER A 191 -3.04 23.11 -7.46
CA SER A 191 -2.03 22.10 -7.09
C SER A 191 -1.57 22.29 -5.65
N ASN A 192 -1.00 21.25 -5.02
CA ASN A 192 -0.40 21.39 -3.69
C ASN A 192 0.79 22.38 -3.68
N ILE A 193 1.48 22.55 -4.81
CA ILE A 193 2.59 23.50 -4.97
C ILE A 193 2.05 24.94 -4.97
N ASP A 194 0.98 25.21 -5.71
CA ASP A 194 0.41 26.56 -5.76
C ASP A 194 -0.31 26.91 -4.47
N PHE A 195 -0.95 25.92 -3.84
CA PHE A 195 -1.59 26.09 -2.55
C PHE A 195 -0.55 26.46 -1.47
N SER A 196 0.62 25.80 -1.45
CA SER A 196 1.66 26.09 -0.47
C SER A 196 2.26 27.49 -0.60
N LYS A 197 2.25 28.07 -1.80
CA LYS A 197 2.68 29.46 -2.03
C LYS A 197 1.66 30.47 -1.50
N LYS A 198 0.36 30.19 -1.65
CA LYS A 198 -0.72 31.12 -1.26
C LYS A 198 -1.14 30.97 0.20
N PHE A 199 -1.10 29.75 0.72
CA PHE A 199 -1.50 29.38 2.08
C PHE A 199 -0.38 28.60 2.79
N PRO A 200 0.82 29.21 2.96
CA PRO A 200 1.99 28.51 3.50
C PRO A 200 1.78 28.02 4.94
N ASN A 201 1.05 28.77 5.77
CA ASN A 201 0.83 28.36 7.16
C ASN A 201 -0.14 27.17 7.24
N VAL A 202 -1.26 27.22 6.50
CA VAL A 202 -2.21 26.11 6.44
C VAL A 202 -1.53 24.89 5.84
N PHE A 203 -0.81 25.05 4.73
CA PHE A 203 -0.09 23.95 4.08
C PHE A 203 0.94 23.28 5.00
N GLY A 204 1.62 24.05 5.85
CA GLY A 204 2.56 23.52 6.83
C GLY A 204 1.92 22.60 7.88
N VAL A 205 0.62 22.73 8.12
CA VAL A 205 -0.16 21.84 9.00
C VAL A 205 -0.71 20.66 8.21
N ILE A 206 -1.42 20.91 7.11
CA ILE A 206 -2.11 19.85 6.35
C ILE A 206 -1.14 18.91 5.61
N SER A 207 0.11 19.30 5.40
CA SER A 207 1.13 18.41 4.83
C SER A 207 1.59 17.32 5.79
N ARG A 208 1.35 17.46 7.10
CA ARG A 208 1.73 16.48 8.12
C ARG A 208 0.67 15.39 8.23
N GLU A 209 1.09 14.15 8.46
CA GLU A 209 0.18 13.05 8.76
C GLU A 209 -0.26 13.09 10.23
N PHE A 210 -1.53 12.77 10.49
CA PHE A 210 -2.05 12.54 11.85
C PHE A 210 -2.57 11.12 11.94
N ASN A 211 -1.97 10.34 12.84
CA ASN A 211 -2.21 8.92 12.97
C ASN A 211 -2.66 8.59 14.40
N LYS A 212 -3.32 7.46 14.58
CA LYS A 212 -3.77 6.93 15.87
C LYS A 212 -3.39 5.46 15.99
N LYS A 213 -2.95 5.03 17.17
CA LYS A 213 -2.60 3.63 17.42
C LYS A 213 -3.81 2.72 17.25
N ILE A 214 -3.57 1.55 16.69
CA ILE A 214 -4.54 0.46 16.58
C ILE A 214 -3.94 -0.85 17.07
N PHE A 215 -4.80 -1.78 17.45
CA PHE A 215 -4.42 -3.08 17.98
C PHE A 215 -5.00 -4.21 17.13
N ILE A 216 -4.34 -5.37 17.17
CA ILE A 216 -4.74 -6.55 16.38
C ILE A 216 -6.20 -6.95 16.67
N LYS A 217 -6.62 -6.86 17.94
CA LYS A 217 -8.01 -7.13 18.36
C LYS A 217 -9.05 -6.27 17.63
N ASP A 218 -8.69 -5.03 17.27
CA ASP A 218 -9.59 -4.08 16.59
C ASP A 218 -9.85 -4.50 15.14
N VAL A 219 -8.93 -5.28 14.57
CA VAL A 219 -9.02 -5.81 13.20
C VAL A 219 -9.69 -7.19 13.20
N LEU A 220 -9.29 -8.09 14.12
CA LEU A 220 -9.83 -9.45 14.21
C LEU A 220 -11.34 -9.48 14.50
N VAL A 221 -11.87 -8.49 15.20
CA VAL A 221 -13.31 -8.41 15.52
C VAL A 221 -14.18 -8.06 14.30
N LEU A 222 -13.58 -7.66 13.17
CA LEU A 222 -14.34 -7.21 12.01
C LEU A 222 -15.08 -8.35 11.28
N ASP A 223 -14.44 -9.51 11.16
CA ASP A 223 -14.98 -10.66 10.43
C ASP A 223 -14.24 -11.96 10.83
N ASN A 224 -14.95 -13.08 10.93
CA ASN A 224 -14.39 -14.38 11.31
C ASN A 224 -13.54 -15.05 10.23
N LYS A 225 -13.60 -14.56 8.98
CA LYS A 225 -12.73 -14.96 7.87
C LYS A 225 -11.31 -14.42 8.05
N ILE A 226 -11.09 -13.42 8.91
CA ILE A 226 -9.75 -12.89 9.20
C ILE A 226 -8.96 -13.90 10.01
N LYS A 227 -8.01 -14.59 9.37
CA LYS A 227 -7.22 -15.66 9.99
C LYS A 227 -5.93 -15.15 10.60
N LYS A 228 -5.34 -14.09 10.03
CA LYS A 228 -4.09 -13.52 10.54
C LYS A 228 -3.94 -12.05 10.22
N VAL A 229 -3.48 -11.31 11.23
CA VAL A 229 -3.23 -9.86 11.14
C VAL A 229 -1.82 -9.58 11.64
N ILE A 230 -1.05 -8.81 10.87
CA ILE A 230 0.24 -8.27 11.25
C ILE A 230 0.14 -6.75 11.27
N LEU A 231 0.35 -6.16 12.44
CA LEU A 231 0.49 -4.72 12.63
C LEU A 231 1.93 -4.40 13.02
N GLU A 232 2.70 -3.82 12.10
CA GLU A 232 4.12 -3.54 12.32
C GLU A 232 4.35 -2.06 12.67
N SER A 233 5.26 -1.81 13.60
CA SER A 233 5.67 -0.46 13.96
C SER A 233 6.62 0.11 12.92
N TYR A 234 6.24 1.21 12.27
CA TYR A 234 7.07 1.81 11.24
C TYR A 234 8.43 2.27 11.78
N SER A 235 8.50 2.79 13.01
CA SER A 235 9.78 3.16 13.63
C SER A 235 10.74 1.98 13.79
N LYS A 236 10.21 0.78 14.11
CA LYS A 236 11.01 -0.45 14.16
C LYS A 236 11.51 -0.85 12.77
N VAL A 237 10.72 -0.64 11.72
CA VAL A 237 11.15 -0.86 10.33
C VAL A 237 12.24 0.11 9.95
N VAL A 238 12.11 1.40 10.27
CA VAL A 238 13.13 2.43 10.02
C VAL A 238 14.46 2.07 10.71
N ASN A 239 14.41 1.58 11.95
CA ASN A 239 15.62 1.14 12.65
C ASN A 239 16.31 -0.06 11.97
N ARG A 240 15.55 -0.93 11.29
CA ARG A 240 16.07 -2.13 10.61
C ARG A 240 16.55 -1.86 9.18
N LEU A 241 15.80 -1.05 8.43
CA LEU A 241 15.94 -0.92 6.97
C LEU A 241 16.22 0.52 6.50
N GLY A 242 16.18 1.50 7.41
CA GLY A 242 16.18 2.92 7.09
C GLY A 242 14.79 3.43 6.66
N GLU A 243 14.70 4.74 6.41
CA GLU A 243 13.45 5.39 5.96
C GLU A 243 13.05 4.87 4.57
N LEU A 244 11.88 4.24 4.48
CA LEU A 244 11.33 3.73 3.24
C LEU A 244 10.47 4.79 2.56
N LYS A 245 10.57 4.92 1.24
CA LYS A 245 9.64 5.69 0.43
C LYS A 245 8.39 4.87 0.11
N ASN A 246 7.39 5.54 -0.49
CA ASN A 246 6.04 4.97 -0.63
C ASN A 246 6.00 3.69 -1.48
N ASP A 247 6.72 3.65 -2.59
CA ASP A 247 6.92 2.46 -3.44
C ASP A 247 7.52 1.27 -2.67
N SER A 248 8.57 1.49 -1.87
CA SER A 248 9.14 0.46 -1.00
C SER A 248 8.18 0.00 0.08
N LYS A 249 7.43 0.91 0.71
CA LYS A 249 6.40 0.55 1.71
C LYS A 249 5.35 -0.39 1.11
N ILE A 250 4.98 -0.20 -0.16
CA ILE A 250 4.03 -1.06 -0.87
C ILE A 250 4.62 -2.48 -0.99
N TYR A 251 5.77 -2.66 -1.64
CA TYR A 251 6.32 -4.00 -1.89
C TYR A 251 6.78 -4.71 -0.62
N TYR A 252 7.28 -3.98 0.38
CA TYR A 252 7.52 -4.53 1.70
C TYR A 252 6.22 -5.10 2.28
N GLY A 253 5.13 -4.32 2.28
CA GLY A 253 3.86 -4.76 2.81
C GLY A 253 3.24 -5.96 2.07
N ILE A 254 3.38 -6.02 0.75
CA ILE A 254 2.96 -7.18 -0.06
C ILE A 254 3.70 -8.44 0.39
N TYR A 255 5.01 -8.35 0.54
CA TYR A 255 5.82 -9.49 0.96
C TYR A 255 5.49 -9.92 2.40
N GLN A 256 5.20 -8.97 3.29
CA GLN A 256 4.82 -9.27 4.68
C GLN A 256 3.46 -9.98 4.75
N VAL A 257 2.44 -9.55 3.99
CA VAL A 257 1.14 -10.26 3.97
C VAL A 257 1.26 -11.64 3.33
N TYR A 258 2.09 -11.79 2.28
CA TYR A 258 2.38 -13.10 1.69
C TYR A 258 2.97 -14.07 2.72
N LYS A 259 3.95 -13.62 3.51
CA LYS A 259 4.53 -14.45 4.58
C LYS A 259 3.50 -14.83 5.64
N ALA A 260 2.61 -13.91 6.01
CA ALA A 260 1.53 -14.19 6.96
C ALA A 260 0.65 -15.35 6.48
N MET A 261 0.25 -15.30 5.20
CA MET A 261 -0.54 -16.33 4.55
C MET A 261 0.24 -17.66 4.40
N GLU A 262 1.50 -17.62 3.96
CA GLU A 262 2.34 -18.83 3.81
C GLU A 262 2.62 -19.52 5.16
N GLU A 263 2.77 -18.76 6.24
CA GLU A 263 2.88 -19.31 7.58
C GLU A 263 1.59 -20.01 8.02
N TYR A 264 0.42 -19.45 7.68
CA TYR A 264 -0.86 -20.08 7.97
C TYR A 264 -1.08 -21.37 7.16
N GLU A 265 -0.71 -21.38 5.88
CA GLU A 265 -0.65 -22.60 5.05
C GLU A 265 0.16 -23.71 5.73
N LYS A 266 1.37 -23.38 6.22
CA LYS A 266 2.25 -24.32 6.92
C LYS A 266 1.62 -24.85 8.21
N GLN A 267 0.99 -23.97 9.00
CA GLN A 267 0.36 -24.33 10.27
C GLN A 267 -0.84 -25.26 10.10
N ASN A 268 -1.58 -25.13 9.00
CA ASN A 268 -2.81 -25.89 8.75
C ASN A 268 -2.63 -27.01 7.71
N ASN A 269 -1.40 -27.25 7.26
CA ASN A 269 -1.03 -28.30 6.31
C ASN A 269 -1.86 -28.29 5.01
N PHE A 270 -2.06 -27.10 4.42
CA PHE A 270 -2.68 -26.96 3.10
C PHE A 270 -2.07 -25.80 2.31
N LYS A 271 -2.38 -25.72 1.01
CA LYS A 271 -2.07 -24.58 0.15
C LYS A 271 -3.34 -23.96 -0.40
N TYR A 272 -3.34 -22.64 -0.55
CA TYR A 272 -4.39 -21.94 -1.28
C TYR A 272 -4.26 -22.23 -2.77
N ASP A 273 -5.39 -22.20 -3.47
CA ASP A 273 -5.42 -22.40 -4.92
C ASP A 273 -5.25 -21.06 -5.65
N PHE A 274 -5.87 -20.02 -5.10
CA PHE A 274 -5.86 -18.67 -5.64
C PHE A 274 -5.55 -17.64 -4.55
N ILE A 275 -4.95 -16.52 -4.97
CA ILE A 275 -4.67 -15.38 -4.10
C ILE A 275 -5.27 -14.14 -4.76
N VAL A 276 -6.03 -13.39 -3.97
CA VAL A 276 -6.48 -12.02 -4.28
C VAL A 276 -5.68 -11.09 -3.39
N ARG A 277 -4.87 -10.21 -3.96
CA ARG A 277 -4.17 -9.15 -3.24
C ARG A 277 -4.84 -7.82 -3.55
N VAL A 278 -5.21 -7.05 -2.53
CA VAL A 278 -5.80 -5.71 -2.74
C VAL A 278 -5.38 -4.73 -1.65
N ARG A 279 -5.26 -3.46 -2.01
CA ARG A 279 -5.04 -2.41 -1.01
C ARG A 279 -6.31 -2.18 -0.18
N PRO A 280 -6.20 -1.96 1.15
CA PRO A 280 -7.36 -1.81 2.02
C PRO A 280 -8.12 -0.49 1.82
N ASP A 281 -7.54 0.47 1.10
CA ASP A 281 -8.15 1.77 0.81
C ASP A 281 -8.91 1.82 -0.52
N TYR A 282 -9.12 0.69 -1.20
CA TYR A 282 -9.81 0.59 -2.50
C TYR A 282 -11.23 0.05 -2.34
N ILE A 283 -12.09 0.37 -3.31
CA ILE A 283 -13.46 -0.14 -3.37
C ILE A 283 -13.61 -0.98 -4.63
N ILE A 284 -14.19 -2.17 -4.49
CA ILE A 284 -14.65 -2.96 -5.64
C ILE A 284 -16.06 -2.47 -5.98
N GLU A 285 -16.20 -1.77 -7.10
CA GLU A 285 -17.50 -1.25 -7.55
C GLU A 285 -18.37 -2.37 -8.13
N LYS A 286 -17.73 -3.34 -8.78
CA LYS A 286 -18.40 -4.47 -9.41
C LYS A 286 -17.46 -5.67 -9.50
N ASN A 287 -17.92 -6.84 -9.06
CA ASN A 287 -17.18 -8.09 -9.19
C ASN A 287 -18.08 -9.19 -9.78
N ASP A 288 -17.92 -9.44 -11.08
CA ASP A 288 -18.64 -10.51 -11.78
C ASP A 288 -17.78 -11.77 -11.95
N ILE A 289 -16.59 -11.82 -11.32
CA ILE A 289 -15.71 -13.00 -11.39
C ILE A 289 -16.44 -14.18 -10.74
N LYS A 290 -16.42 -15.32 -11.40
CA LYS A 290 -16.86 -16.60 -10.85
C LYS A 290 -15.66 -17.49 -10.53
N ILE A 291 -15.86 -18.51 -9.71
CA ILE A 291 -14.79 -19.45 -9.36
C ILE A 291 -14.25 -20.17 -10.60
N GLU A 292 -15.10 -20.43 -11.60
CA GLU A 292 -14.72 -21.03 -12.88
C GLU A 292 -13.74 -20.14 -13.65
N ASP A 293 -13.90 -18.82 -13.58
CA ASP A 293 -12.96 -17.87 -14.22
C ASP A 293 -11.56 -17.98 -13.62
N LEU A 294 -11.46 -18.23 -12.30
CA LEU A 294 -10.17 -18.46 -11.64
C LEU A 294 -9.57 -19.79 -12.07
N HIS A 295 -10.39 -20.83 -12.24
CA HIS A 295 -9.94 -22.13 -12.74
C HIS A 295 -9.39 -22.08 -14.17
N LEU A 296 -9.85 -21.13 -14.99
CA LEU A 296 -9.33 -20.93 -16.35
C LEU A 296 -7.94 -20.28 -16.41
N LEU A 297 -7.45 -19.70 -15.31
CA LEU A 297 -6.10 -19.13 -15.26
C LEU A 297 -5.02 -20.18 -15.51
N GLU A 298 -4.01 -19.83 -16.31
CA GLU A 298 -2.77 -20.60 -16.42
C GLU A 298 -1.87 -20.42 -15.17
N LEU A 299 -0.80 -21.21 -15.05
CA LEU A 299 0.08 -21.22 -13.87
C LEU A 299 0.79 -19.88 -13.59
N ASN A 300 0.98 -19.06 -14.63
CA ASN A 300 1.66 -17.77 -14.59
C ASN A 300 0.72 -16.60 -14.92
N ASP A 301 -0.57 -16.85 -15.06
CA ASP A 301 -1.54 -15.78 -15.31
C ASP A 301 -1.81 -15.01 -14.02
N ILE A 302 -1.83 -13.69 -14.15
CA ILE A 302 -2.18 -12.73 -13.11
C ILE A 302 -3.08 -11.66 -13.69
N TYR A 303 -4.10 -11.25 -12.97
CA TYR A 303 -4.84 -10.03 -13.26
C TYR A 303 -4.15 -8.87 -12.55
N ASP A 304 -3.94 -7.77 -13.28
CA ASP A 304 -3.66 -6.43 -12.74
C ASP A 304 -4.28 -5.42 -13.72
N ALA A 305 -4.88 -4.34 -13.22
CA ALA A 305 -5.46 -3.35 -14.09
C ALA A 305 -4.36 -2.67 -14.92
N ARG A 306 -4.65 -2.45 -16.20
CA ARG A 306 -3.74 -1.77 -17.12
C ARG A 306 -4.37 -0.46 -17.59
N TYR A 307 -3.64 0.63 -17.38
CA TYR A 307 -3.97 1.97 -17.86
C TYR A 307 -2.95 2.43 -18.89
N PHE A 308 -3.12 3.65 -19.42
CA PHE A 308 -2.21 4.24 -20.43
C PHE A 308 -0.76 4.36 -19.93
N CYS A 309 -0.54 4.41 -18.62
CA CYS A 309 0.79 4.53 -17.99
C CYS A 309 1.41 3.19 -17.57
N GLY A 310 0.74 2.05 -17.79
CA GLY A 310 1.20 0.72 -17.39
C GLY A 310 0.24 0.00 -16.42
N LEU A 311 0.78 -0.97 -15.68
CA LEU A 311 0.04 -1.71 -14.65
C LEU A 311 -0.21 -0.87 -13.41
N ASP A 312 -1.40 -0.96 -12.83
CA ASP A 312 -1.83 -0.19 -11.67
C ASP A 312 -1.11 -0.61 -10.38
N GLY A 313 -1.01 -1.91 -10.12
CA GLY A 313 -0.32 -2.41 -8.94
C GLY A 313 -1.17 -2.40 -7.66
N SER A 314 -2.48 -2.14 -7.70
CA SER A 314 -3.32 -2.07 -6.48
C SER A 314 -4.20 -3.29 -6.21
N LEU A 315 -4.64 -3.99 -7.25
CA LEU A 315 -5.44 -5.22 -7.17
C LEU A 315 -4.80 -6.27 -8.07
N GLN A 316 -4.42 -7.42 -7.50
CA GLN A 316 -3.93 -8.56 -8.24
C GLN A 316 -4.69 -9.83 -7.89
N ILE A 317 -4.98 -10.64 -8.90
CA ILE A 317 -5.66 -11.93 -8.73
C ILE A 317 -4.92 -12.96 -9.55
N GLY A 318 -4.61 -14.12 -8.99
CA GLY A 318 -3.95 -15.17 -9.74
C GLY A 318 -3.96 -16.50 -9.02
N ARG A 319 -3.44 -17.53 -9.69
CA ARG A 319 -3.10 -18.79 -9.01
C ARG A 319 -2.06 -18.52 -7.94
N ARG A 320 -2.08 -19.34 -6.89
CA ARG A 320 -1.07 -19.29 -5.81
C ARG A 320 0.35 -19.26 -6.39
N SER A 321 0.67 -20.08 -7.39
CA SER A 321 2.00 -20.11 -8.04
C SER A 321 2.43 -18.77 -8.64
N ALA A 322 1.57 -18.15 -9.46
CA ALA A 322 1.84 -16.85 -10.07
C ALA A 322 1.95 -15.74 -9.01
N MET A 323 1.04 -15.77 -8.03
CA MET A 323 0.96 -14.77 -6.98
C MET A 323 2.12 -14.86 -5.99
N GLU A 324 2.68 -16.05 -5.74
CA GLU A 324 3.93 -16.19 -4.98
C GLU A 324 5.07 -15.42 -5.65
N ILE A 325 5.24 -15.59 -6.97
CA ILE A 325 6.29 -14.89 -7.74
C ILE A 325 6.07 -13.38 -7.65
N TYR A 326 4.85 -12.91 -7.91
CA TYR A 326 4.54 -11.48 -7.84
C TYR A 326 4.75 -10.90 -6.44
N MET A 327 4.22 -11.55 -5.41
CA MET A 327 4.24 -11.04 -4.03
C MET A 327 5.63 -11.12 -3.38
N LYS A 328 6.54 -11.92 -3.94
CA LYS A 328 7.97 -11.94 -3.59
C LYS A 328 8.81 -10.90 -4.32
N THR A 329 8.19 -9.94 -5.04
CA THR A 329 8.91 -8.84 -5.70
C THR A 329 9.89 -8.10 -4.79
N TRP A 330 9.59 -7.92 -3.50
CA TRP A 330 10.54 -7.31 -2.55
C TRP A 330 11.88 -8.07 -2.45
N VAL A 331 11.82 -9.41 -2.49
CA VAL A 331 12.99 -10.29 -2.44
C VAL A 331 13.71 -10.24 -3.78
N TYR A 332 12.99 -10.40 -4.88
CA TYR A 332 13.57 -10.37 -6.22
C TYR A 332 14.18 -9.01 -6.59
N ALA A 333 13.59 -7.91 -6.12
CA ALA A 333 14.16 -6.57 -6.28
C ALA A 333 15.51 -6.44 -5.58
N LYS A 334 15.67 -7.02 -4.38
CA LYS A 334 16.95 -7.06 -3.67
C LYS A 334 18.00 -7.85 -4.46
N GLU A 335 17.61 -8.99 -5.00
CA GLU A 335 18.51 -9.88 -5.77
C GLU A 335 18.92 -9.27 -7.11
N ASN A 336 18.04 -8.48 -7.73
CA ASN A 336 18.23 -7.90 -9.06
C ASN A 336 18.59 -6.41 -9.05
N LYS A 337 19.00 -5.85 -7.90
CA LYS A 337 19.35 -4.43 -7.82
C LYS A 337 20.50 -4.00 -8.74
N GLU A 338 21.41 -4.94 -9.05
CA GLU A 338 22.55 -4.73 -9.96
C GLU A 338 22.21 -5.08 -11.42
N ASN A 339 20.99 -5.53 -11.70
CA ASN A 339 20.55 -5.84 -13.07
C ASN A 339 20.64 -4.55 -13.92
N PRO A 340 21.41 -4.52 -15.03
CA PRO A 340 21.64 -3.31 -15.80
C PRO A 340 20.36 -2.61 -16.30
N TYR A 341 19.30 -3.38 -16.52
CA TYR A 341 18.01 -2.86 -16.98
C TYR A 341 17.22 -2.17 -15.86
N PHE A 342 17.25 -2.74 -14.65
CA PHE A 342 16.48 -2.25 -13.50
C PHE A 342 17.28 -1.41 -12.51
N ASN A 343 18.61 -1.34 -12.66
CA ASN A 343 19.50 -0.66 -11.71
C ASN A 343 19.02 0.77 -11.43
N THR A 344 18.67 1.56 -12.44
CA THR A 344 18.14 2.92 -12.25
C THR A 344 16.95 3.00 -11.27
N TYR A 345 16.11 1.97 -11.23
CA TYR A 345 14.89 1.91 -10.40
C TYR A 345 15.04 1.10 -9.10
N LEU A 346 16.15 0.36 -8.96
CA LEU A 346 16.44 -0.52 -7.81
C LEU A 346 17.73 -0.12 -7.06
N LYS A 347 18.51 0.82 -7.57
CA LYS A 347 19.79 1.29 -7.00
C LYS A 347 19.69 1.67 -5.53
N HIS A 348 18.59 2.30 -5.16
CA HIS A 348 18.33 2.78 -3.80
C HIS A 348 17.48 1.80 -2.98
N PHE A 349 17.43 0.53 -3.36
CA PHE A 349 16.82 -0.50 -2.51
C PHE A 349 17.60 -0.63 -1.18
N PRO A 350 16.94 -0.67 -0.01
CA PRO A 350 15.50 -0.78 0.20
C PRO A 350 14.75 0.57 0.30
N GLN A 351 15.41 1.72 0.30
CA GLN A 351 14.75 3.03 0.45
C GLN A 351 13.70 3.30 -0.64
N THR A 352 13.96 2.89 -1.88
CA THR A 352 12.98 2.84 -2.98
C THR A 352 12.96 1.47 -3.65
N CYS A 353 11.85 1.15 -4.33
CA CYS A 353 11.63 -0.11 -5.02
C CYS A 353 10.70 0.14 -6.23
N MET A 354 11.23 0.02 -7.44
CA MET A 354 10.55 0.36 -8.70
C MET A 354 10.33 1.86 -8.92
N SER A 355 11.27 2.69 -8.46
CA SER A 355 11.29 4.13 -8.75
C SER A 355 12.72 4.67 -8.82
N PRO A 356 12.97 5.76 -9.57
CA PRO A 356 14.31 6.34 -9.72
C PRO A 356 14.71 7.19 -8.51
N GLY A 357 14.47 6.71 -7.29
CA GLY A 357 14.80 7.40 -6.03
C GLY A 357 13.77 8.39 -5.50
N ASN A 358 12.71 8.70 -6.27
CA ASN A 358 11.69 9.67 -5.89
C ASN A 358 10.56 9.10 -5.01
N GLY A 359 10.44 7.77 -4.92
CA GLY A 359 9.43 7.10 -4.11
C GLY A 359 8.06 6.93 -4.78
N PHE A 360 7.92 7.35 -6.04
CA PHE A 360 6.72 7.18 -6.86
C PHE A 360 6.88 5.94 -7.73
N LEU A 361 5.99 4.95 -7.52
CA LEU A 361 5.96 3.74 -8.32
C LEU A 361 5.90 4.08 -9.82
N SER A 362 6.87 3.55 -10.58
CA SER A 362 6.80 3.61 -12.03
C SER A 362 5.92 2.48 -12.56
N HIS A 363 4.69 2.81 -12.96
CA HIS A 363 3.74 1.87 -13.58
C HIS A 363 4.29 1.23 -14.87
N TYR A 364 5.13 1.98 -15.60
CA TYR A 364 5.87 1.47 -16.75
C TYR A 364 6.86 0.38 -16.35
N VAL A 365 7.70 0.64 -15.34
CA VAL A 365 8.70 -0.35 -14.86
C VAL A 365 8.01 -1.56 -14.23
N LEU A 366 6.89 -1.37 -13.53
CA LEU A 366 6.09 -2.48 -13.01
C LEU A 366 5.62 -3.41 -14.14
N SER A 367 5.23 -2.85 -15.29
CA SER A 367 4.83 -3.65 -16.46
C SER A 367 5.99 -4.53 -16.94
N GLN A 368 7.17 -3.91 -17.13
CA GLN A 368 8.38 -4.61 -17.56
C GLN A 368 8.89 -5.62 -16.54
N TRP A 369 8.72 -5.31 -15.25
CA TRP A 369 9.06 -6.20 -14.16
C TRP A 369 8.19 -7.45 -14.15
N THR A 370 6.89 -7.29 -14.43
CA THR A 370 5.96 -8.42 -14.54
C THR A 370 6.35 -9.34 -15.70
N ASP A 371 6.76 -8.76 -16.84
CA ASP A 371 7.29 -9.52 -17.99
C ASP A 371 8.62 -10.22 -17.66
N PHE A 372 9.51 -9.54 -16.91
CA PHE A 372 10.77 -10.11 -16.41
C PHE A 372 10.53 -11.33 -15.52
N LEU A 373 9.51 -11.27 -14.66
CA LEU A 373 9.06 -12.37 -13.81
C LEU A 373 8.30 -13.48 -14.59
N LYS A 374 8.15 -13.35 -15.91
CA LYS A 374 7.40 -14.28 -16.78
C LYS A 374 5.94 -14.46 -16.36
N LEU A 375 5.36 -13.43 -15.76
CA LEU A 375 3.95 -13.36 -15.42
C LEU A 375 3.17 -12.77 -16.59
N LYS A 376 2.04 -13.39 -16.92
CA LYS A 376 1.19 -12.96 -18.03
C LYS A 376 -0.02 -12.23 -17.48
N VAL A 377 -0.18 -10.97 -17.87
CA VAL A 377 -1.31 -10.15 -17.41
C VAL A 377 -2.57 -10.48 -18.21
N VAL A 378 -3.62 -10.91 -17.53
CA VAL A 378 -4.94 -11.23 -18.11
C VAL A 378 -6.01 -10.23 -17.68
N LYS A 379 -7.13 -10.23 -18.40
CA LYS A 379 -8.30 -9.40 -18.08
C LYS A 379 -9.32 -10.23 -17.30
N MET A 380 -9.94 -9.61 -16.30
CA MET A 380 -11.06 -10.18 -15.54
C MET A 380 -12.23 -9.18 -15.48
N ASN A 381 -13.45 -9.69 -15.28
CA ASN A 381 -14.66 -8.87 -15.19
C ASN A 381 -14.83 -8.30 -13.76
N ILE A 382 -13.94 -7.39 -13.40
CA ILE A 382 -13.92 -6.70 -12.11
C ILE A 382 -13.61 -5.22 -12.32
N LYS A 383 -14.30 -4.36 -11.57
CA LYS A 383 -14.14 -2.91 -11.59
C LYS A 383 -13.92 -2.41 -10.18
N PHE A 384 -12.94 -1.54 -10.00
CA PHE A 384 -12.61 -0.93 -8.72
C PHE A 384 -12.36 0.57 -8.86
N SER A 385 -12.41 1.26 -7.73
CA SER A 385 -12.20 2.70 -7.64
C SER A 385 -11.07 3.07 -6.69
N HIS A 386 -10.31 4.09 -7.08
CA HIS A 386 -9.37 4.77 -6.21
C HIS A 386 -10.07 5.77 -5.27
N LEU A 387 -11.34 6.11 -5.55
CA LEU A 387 -12.15 6.99 -4.72
C LEU A 387 -12.92 6.15 -3.70
N ASN A 388 -12.43 6.20 -2.46
CA ASN A 388 -13.05 5.48 -1.36
C ASN A 388 -14.01 6.41 -0.60
N HIS A 389 -15.31 6.18 -0.70
CA HIS A 389 -16.31 7.01 -0.01
C HIS A 389 -16.23 6.87 1.51
N PHE A 390 -15.90 5.68 2.04
CA PHE A 390 -15.68 5.49 3.49
C PHE A 390 -14.57 6.40 4.02
N LEU A 391 -13.57 6.71 3.20
CA LEU A 391 -12.53 7.68 3.56
C LEU A 391 -13.13 9.06 3.74
N PHE A 392 -13.95 9.54 2.80
CA PHE A 392 -14.56 10.86 2.88
C PHE A 392 -15.44 10.99 4.11
N ASP A 393 -16.25 9.98 4.42
CA ASP A 393 -17.19 10.04 5.55
C ASP A 393 -16.49 10.03 6.92
N ASN A 394 -15.25 9.53 6.98
CA ASN A 394 -14.52 9.32 8.23
C ASN A 394 -13.26 10.19 8.38
N ILE A 395 -12.90 10.98 7.35
CA ILE A 395 -11.69 11.80 7.40
C ILE A 395 -11.79 12.82 8.52
N SER A 396 -10.70 12.97 9.26
CA SER A 396 -10.59 14.00 10.29
C SER A 396 -9.64 15.08 9.79
N PHE A 397 -10.08 16.33 9.78
CA PHE A 397 -9.31 17.45 9.26
C PHE A 397 -8.47 18.10 10.37
N PRO A 398 -7.19 18.43 10.15
CA PRO A 398 -6.41 19.16 11.13
C PRO A 398 -7.06 20.52 11.43
N ASP A 399 -7.08 20.93 12.70
CA ASP A 399 -7.39 22.31 13.05
C ASP A 399 -6.39 23.20 12.31
N VAL A 400 -6.85 24.21 11.58
CA VAL A 400 -5.99 25.18 10.86
C VAL A 400 -6.45 26.62 11.10
N LYS A 401 -7.35 26.87 12.05
CA LYS A 401 -8.02 28.18 12.20
C LYS A 401 -7.02 29.33 12.38
N ASN A 402 -6.02 29.13 13.22
CA ASN A 402 -4.99 30.15 13.49
C ASN A 402 -4.07 30.38 12.28
N GLU A 403 -3.75 29.34 11.52
CA GLU A 403 -2.90 29.41 10.33
C GLU A 403 -3.64 30.05 9.17
N LEU A 404 -4.92 29.72 9.01
CA LEU A 404 -5.79 30.37 8.05
C LEU A 404 -5.84 31.87 8.32
N ASN A 405 -6.04 32.29 9.58
CA ASN A 405 -6.03 33.73 9.92
C ASN A 405 -4.73 34.44 9.53
N LYS A 406 -3.57 33.77 9.69
CA LYS A 406 -2.27 34.31 9.27
C LYS A 406 -2.16 34.41 7.75
N ASP A 407 -2.56 33.37 7.04
CA ASP A 407 -2.55 33.34 5.58
C ASP A 407 -3.50 34.39 5.00
N ILE A 408 -4.71 34.54 5.56
CA ILE A 408 -5.68 35.56 5.16
C ILE A 408 -5.15 36.97 5.40
N TRP A 409 -4.48 37.23 6.54
CA TRP A 409 -3.83 38.52 6.77
C TRP A 409 -2.78 38.83 5.69
N HIS A 410 -1.96 37.84 5.33
CA HIS A 410 -0.96 37.98 4.27
C HIS A 410 -1.60 38.20 2.89
N ILE A 411 -2.67 37.47 2.58
CA ILE A 411 -3.45 37.60 1.33
C ILE A 411 -4.04 39.00 1.21
N LYS A 412 -4.63 39.54 2.29
CA LYS A 412 -5.17 40.91 2.35
C LYS A 412 -4.07 41.94 2.14
N LYS A 413 -2.98 41.84 2.89
CA LYS A 413 -1.85 42.78 2.82
C LYS A 413 -1.27 42.88 1.40
N ASN A 414 -1.15 41.74 0.71
CA ASN A 414 -0.55 41.67 -0.63
C ASN A 414 -1.60 41.72 -1.76
N LYS A 415 -2.88 41.95 -1.46
CA LYS A 415 -3.99 42.00 -2.43
C LYS A 415 -4.03 40.79 -3.37
N ILE A 416 -3.70 39.60 -2.86
CA ILE A 416 -3.69 38.34 -3.64
C ILE A 416 -5.11 37.95 -4.07
N PHE A 417 -6.09 38.18 -3.17
CA PHE A 417 -7.52 37.96 -3.40
C PHE A 417 -8.32 39.17 -2.91
N ASN A 418 -9.50 39.41 -3.50
CA ASN A 418 -10.43 40.44 -3.05
C ASN A 418 -11.26 39.98 -1.83
N GLU A 419 -11.98 40.92 -1.18
CA GLU A 419 -12.74 40.62 0.04
C GLU A 419 -13.86 39.56 -0.17
N VAL A 420 -14.50 39.53 -1.34
CA VAL A 420 -15.52 38.53 -1.66
C VAL A 420 -14.91 37.13 -1.77
N GLN A 421 -13.75 37.01 -2.43
CA GLN A 421 -13.02 35.75 -2.54
C GLN A 421 -12.54 35.26 -1.17
N ILE A 422 -12.03 36.18 -0.35
CA ILE A 422 -11.59 35.88 1.02
C ILE A 422 -12.75 35.37 1.88
N GLY A 423 -13.92 36.01 1.80
CA GLY A 423 -15.13 35.54 2.49
C GLY A 423 -15.46 34.09 2.13
N LYS A 424 -15.53 33.78 0.82
CA LYS A 424 -15.80 32.42 0.33
C LYS A 424 -14.77 31.39 0.79
N ILE A 425 -13.49 31.78 0.87
CA ILE A 425 -12.44 30.90 1.39
C ILE A 425 -12.68 30.58 2.87
N ILE A 426 -12.96 31.60 3.69
CA ILE A 426 -13.23 31.43 5.12
C ILE A 426 -14.46 30.53 5.31
N ASP A 427 -15.56 30.83 4.60
CA ASP A 427 -16.80 30.06 4.66
C ASP A 427 -16.58 28.58 4.32
N PHE A 428 -15.73 28.29 3.33
CA PHE A 428 -15.40 26.91 2.95
C PHE A 428 -14.61 26.17 4.04
N PHE A 429 -13.66 26.82 4.72
CA PHE A 429 -12.96 26.20 5.85
C PHE A 429 -13.89 25.99 7.05
N ASP A 430 -14.82 26.90 7.30
CA ASP A 430 -15.84 26.74 8.35
C ASP A 430 -16.80 25.59 8.00
N LEU A 431 -17.16 25.44 6.73
CA LEU A 431 -17.94 24.31 6.24
C LEU A 431 -17.21 22.97 6.43
N ILE A 432 -15.90 22.90 6.15
CA ILE A 432 -15.08 21.71 6.46
C ILE A 432 -15.13 21.42 7.97
N ALA A 433 -14.96 22.43 8.82
CA ALA A 433 -14.97 22.26 10.27
C ALA A 433 -16.35 21.84 10.82
N LYS A 434 -17.43 22.21 10.13
CA LYS A 434 -18.79 21.79 10.46
C LYS A 434 -19.08 20.35 10.01
N LYS A 435 -18.60 19.95 8.84
CA LYS A 435 -18.90 18.64 8.22
C LYS A 435 -18.01 17.52 8.73
N TYR A 436 -16.75 17.82 9.08
CA TYR A 436 -15.76 16.81 9.46
C TYR A 436 -15.23 17.01 10.86
N LYS A 437 -14.75 15.90 11.44
CA LYS A 437 -14.11 15.90 12.75
C LYS A 437 -12.79 16.68 12.69
N ILE A 438 -12.66 17.68 13.56
CA ILE A 438 -11.42 18.46 13.69
C ILE A 438 -10.42 17.77 14.63
N ILE A 439 -9.16 17.63 14.21
CA ILE A 439 -8.05 17.11 15.00
C ILE A 439 -7.17 18.25 15.51
N SER A 440 -6.97 18.33 16.83
CA SER A 440 -6.00 19.25 17.40
C SER A 440 -4.57 18.92 16.97
N LYS A 441 -3.83 19.94 16.53
CA LYS A 441 -2.39 19.85 16.16
C LYS A 441 -1.50 19.32 17.27
N ASN A 442 -1.90 19.51 18.53
CA ASN A 442 -1.07 19.26 19.70
C ASN A 442 -1.20 17.84 20.27
N ARG A 443 -1.55 16.83 19.47
CA ARG A 443 -1.49 15.43 19.95
C ARG A 443 -0.07 14.93 20.19
N ASN A 444 0.90 15.38 19.40
CA ASN A 444 2.29 14.91 19.47
C ASN A 444 3.09 15.48 20.66
N ASN A 445 2.49 16.35 21.49
CA ASN A 445 3.07 16.85 22.73
C ASN A 445 2.01 16.89 23.85
N LEU A 446 0.88 16.20 23.71
CA LEU A 446 -0.23 16.35 24.65
C LEU A 446 0.15 15.80 26.03
N ALA A 447 0.80 14.62 26.09
CA ALA A 447 1.30 14.09 27.35
C ALA A 447 2.42 14.97 27.92
N LYS A 448 3.32 15.46 27.07
CA LYS A 448 4.38 16.41 27.47
C LYS A 448 3.80 17.68 28.08
N ILE A 449 2.84 18.31 27.40
CA ILE A 449 2.13 19.51 27.86
C ILE A 449 1.32 19.21 29.14
N LYS A 450 0.69 18.03 29.25
CA LYS A 450 -0.01 17.62 30.48
C LYS A 450 0.95 17.50 31.66
N ILE A 451 2.09 16.85 31.49
CA ILE A 451 3.09 16.67 32.55
C ILE A 451 3.76 18.00 32.90
N GLN A 452 4.04 18.86 31.92
CA GLN A 452 4.53 20.22 32.18
C GLN A 452 3.47 21.12 32.84
N ASN A 453 2.19 20.84 32.62
CA ASN A 453 1.10 21.53 33.33
C ASN A 453 0.81 20.96 34.72
N HIS A 454 1.46 19.87 35.13
CA HIS A 454 1.34 19.33 36.48
C HIS A 454 1.90 20.32 37.52
N LEU A 455 1.25 20.43 38.67
CA LEU A 455 1.64 21.39 39.71
C LEU A 455 3.11 21.23 40.13
N ALA A 456 3.58 19.99 40.27
CA ALA A 456 4.97 19.70 40.62
C ALA A 456 5.96 20.32 39.62
N TYR A 457 5.73 20.13 38.32
CA TYR A 457 6.59 20.72 37.30
C TYR A 457 6.59 22.26 37.37
N LYS A 458 5.41 22.88 37.46
CA LYS A 458 5.27 24.35 37.54
C LYS A 458 6.00 24.92 38.75
N LEU A 459 5.86 24.29 39.92
CA LEU A 459 6.52 24.74 41.15
C LEU A 459 8.04 24.59 41.08
N GLY A 460 8.54 23.41 40.70
CA GLY A 460 9.98 23.20 40.65
C GLY A 460 10.68 23.99 39.53
N GLN A 461 10.01 24.23 38.40
CA GLN A 461 10.53 25.15 37.37
C GLN A 461 10.62 26.59 37.90
N ALA A 462 9.58 27.07 38.58
CA ALA A 462 9.59 28.39 39.21
C ALA A 462 10.69 28.52 40.28
N MET A 463 10.94 27.48 41.07
CA MET A 463 12.05 27.47 42.03
C MET A 463 13.41 27.61 41.32
N ILE A 464 13.65 26.88 40.23
CA ILE A 464 14.90 26.95 39.46
C ILE A 464 15.11 28.33 38.83
N ASP A 465 14.04 28.95 38.33
CA ASP A 465 14.14 30.25 37.68
C ASP A 465 14.34 31.38 38.69
N ASN A 466 13.69 31.30 39.85
CA ASN A 466 13.86 32.27 40.92
C ASN A 466 15.14 32.04 41.75
N SER A 467 15.77 30.87 41.70
CA SER A 467 17.03 30.59 42.42
C SER A 467 18.28 31.20 41.77
N LYS A 468 18.13 31.91 40.65
CA LYS A 468 19.24 32.50 39.87
C LYS A 468 19.67 33.88 40.37
N SER A 469 18.93 34.51 41.29
CA SER A 469 19.27 35.82 41.84
C SER A 469 18.76 36.00 43.27
N ILE A 470 19.42 36.85 44.06
CA ILE A 470 19.06 37.15 45.46
C ILE A 470 17.63 37.71 45.55
N LEU A 471 17.29 38.65 44.66
CA LEU A 471 15.92 39.19 44.54
C LEU A 471 14.90 38.12 44.13
N GLY A 472 15.31 37.12 43.36
CA GLY A 472 14.47 35.98 42.99
C GLY A 472 14.14 35.10 44.20
N TYR A 473 15.11 34.82 45.08
CA TYR A 473 14.86 34.08 46.33
C TYR A 473 13.85 34.77 47.24
N ILE A 474 13.94 36.09 47.39
CA ILE A 474 12.99 36.87 48.20
C ILE A 474 11.57 36.80 47.61
N LYS A 475 11.44 36.83 46.28
CA LYS A 475 10.14 36.75 45.58
C LYS A 475 9.56 35.34 45.50
N MET A 476 10.39 34.31 45.68
CA MET A 476 10.03 32.91 45.44
C MET A 476 8.79 32.44 46.23
N PRO A 477 8.63 32.72 47.54
CA PRO A 477 7.44 32.28 48.28
C PRO A 477 6.13 32.81 47.68
N PHE A 478 6.11 34.08 47.26
CA PHE A 478 4.94 34.71 46.64
C PHE A 478 4.62 34.12 45.27
N VAL A 479 5.66 33.87 44.45
CA VAL A 479 5.51 33.22 43.14
C VAL A 479 4.95 31.81 43.27
N LEU A 480 5.45 31.02 44.21
CA LEU A 480 4.98 29.65 44.45
C LEU A 480 3.53 29.63 44.96
N PHE A 481 3.18 30.56 45.87
CA PHE A 481 1.80 30.74 46.32
C PHE A 481 0.85 31.09 45.17
N TYR A 482 1.23 32.05 44.32
CA TYR A 482 0.44 32.45 43.16
C TYR A 482 0.25 31.31 42.15
N ILE A 483 1.31 30.54 41.86
CA ILE A 483 1.24 29.36 40.96
C ILE A 483 0.26 28.33 41.52
N ARG A 484 0.32 28.03 42.82
CA ARG A 484 -0.60 27.09 43.48
C ARG A 484 -2.05 27.59 43.39
N TYR A 485 -2.29 28.86 43.73
CA TYR A 485 -3.62 29.47 43.66
C TYR A 485 -4.21 29.43 42.24
N LYS A 486 -3.44 29.86 41.25
CA LYS A 486 -3.87 29.84 39.84
C LYS A 486 -4.15 28.41 39.35
N HIS A 487 -3.29 27.46 39.69
CA HIS A 487 -3.48 26.05 39.32
C HIS A 487 -4.75 25.46 39.93
N GLN A 488 -5.06 25.79 41.19
CA GLN A 488 -6.29 25.33 41.85
C GLN A 488 -7.55 25.92 41.17
N LYS A 489 -7.51 27.20 40.79
CA LYS A 489 -8.58 27.83 40.01
C LYS A 489 -8.77 27.21 38.62
N GLU A 490 -7.67 26.85 37.95
CA GLU A 490 -7.69 26.11 36.67
C GLU A 490 -8.32 24.72 36.83
N LEU A 491 -8.01 23.99 37.89
CA LEU A 491 -8.60 22.67 38.17
C LEU A 491 -10.10 22.75 38.42
N GLN A 492 -10.57 23.77 39.15
CA GLN A 492 -12.01 23.95 39.37
C GLN A 492 -12.77 24.25 38.07
N ARG A 493 -12.21 25.12 37.20
CA ARG A 493 -12.79 25.41 35.89
C ARG A 493 -12.93 24.18 34.98
N ARG A 494 -11.97 23.23 35.08
CA ARG A 494 -12.02 21.97 34.32
C ARG A 494 -13.06 20.99 34.85
N LYS A 495 -13.35 21.00 36.16
CA LYS A 495 -14.41 20.17 36.76
C LYS A 495 -15.81 20.64 36.35
N THR A 496 -15.99 21.94 36.12
CA THR A 496 -17.28 22.55 35.79
C THR A 496 -17.57 22.64 34.28
N ASN A 497 -16.62 22.28 33.41
CA ASN A 497 -16.82 22.31 31.95
C ASN A 497 -16.31 21.00 31.29
N PRO A 498 -17.23 20.11 30.84
CA PRO A 498 -16.89 18.84 30.19
C PRO A 498 -16.02 18.98 28.93
N GLU A 499 -16.10 20.09 28.21
CA GLU A 499 -15.33 20.34 26.99
C GLU A 499 -13.84 20.61 27.24
N LEU A 500 -13.46 20.92 28.49
CA LEU A 500 -12.08 21.19 28.90
C LEU A 500 -11.37 19.96 29.50
N VAL A 501 -12.06 18.81 29.56
CA VAL A 501 -11.52 17.56 30.08
C VAL A 501 -10.59 16.95 29.03
N LEU A 502 -9.30 16.96 29.32
CA LEU A 502 -8.31 16.30 28.48
C LEU A 502 -8.43 14.78 28.62
N PRO A 503 -8.14 13.99 27.56
CA PRO A 503 -8.18 12.53 27.64
C PRO A 503 -7.23 11.98 28.72
N PRO A 504 -7.35 10.70 29.13
CA PRO A 504 -6.34 10.03 29.95
C PRO A 504 -4.91 10.18 29.38
N LEU A 505 -3.88 10.07 30.23
CA LEU A 505 -2.47 10.21 29.81
C LEU A 505 -2.02 9.04 28.92
N GLU A 506 -2.56 7.85 29.15
CA GLU A 506 -2.26 6.59 28.43
C GLU A 506 -2.74 6.60 26.97
N ASP A 507 -3.75 7.44 26.66
CA ASP A 507 -4.29 7.59 25.30
C ASP A 507 -3.50 8.58 24.43
N CYS A 508 -2.47 9.22 24.99
CA CYS A 508 -1.61 10.15 24.26
C CYS A 508 -0.50 9.42 23.51
N SER A 509 -0.30 9.77 22.23
CA SER A 509 0.74 9.17 21.37
C SER A 509 2.18 9.42 21.85
N ASP A 510 2.42 10.45 22.67
CA ASP A 510 3.72 10.82 23.25
C ASP A 510 3.90 10.35 24.71
N TYR A 511 3.05 9.44 25.20
CA TYR A 511 3.03 9.04 26.62
C TYR A 511 4.38 8.53 27.15
N GLU A 512 5.03 7.59 26.46
CA GLU A 512 6.31 7.01 26.90
C GLU A 512 7.44 8.05 26.96
N GLU A 513 7.47 8.98 26.01
CA GLU A 513 8.46 10.05 25.97
C GLU A 513 8.18 11.09 27.06
N ALA A 514 6.90 11.41 27.29
CA ALA A 514 6.47 12.36 28.30
C ALA A 514 6.73 11.83 29.73
N LEU A 515 6.64 10.51 29.98
CA LEU A 515 7.01 9.91 31.27
C LEU A 515 8.44 10.25 31.69
N LYS A 516 9.37 10.42 30.73
CA LYS A 516 10.75 10.83 31.02
C LYS A 516 10.83 12.21 31.69
N ILE A 517 9.85 13.09 31.48
CA ILE A 517 9.79 14.43 32.09
C ILE A 517 9.56 14.33 33.61
N LYS A 518 8.87 13.29 34.10
CA LYS A 518 8.74 13.05 35.55
C LYS A 518 10.09 12.78 36.22
N ASN A 519 11.09 12.33 35.44
CA ASN A 519 12.45 12.15 35.93
C ASN A 519 13.28 13.44 35.95
N TYR A 520 12.79 14.54 35.39
CA TYR A 520 13.52 15.80 35.35
C TYR A 520 13.68 16.39 36.76
N PHE A 521 14.80 17.09 36.97
CA PHE A 521 15.09 17.75 38.24
C PHE A 521 13.99 18.73 38.65
N SER A 522 13.44 19.51 37.71
CA SER A 522 12.33 20.44 37.97
C SER A 522 11.06 19.73 38.47
N TYR A 523 10.73 18.57 37.90
CA TYR A 523 9.56 17.81 38.32
C TYR A 523 9.75 17.24 39.74
N LYS A 524 10.88 16.56 39.99
CA LYS A 524 11.22 15.98 41.30
C LYS A 524 11.33 17.03 42.41
N LEU A 525 11.89 18.20 42.08
CA LEU A 525 12.01 19.33 43.01
C LEU A 525 10.64 19.83 43.48
N GLY A 526 9.69 19.99 42.56
CA GLY A 526 8.34 20.40 42.94
C GLY A 526 7.54 19.31 43.65
N GLU A 527 7.75 18.02 43.35
CA GLU A 527 7.15 16.93 44.13
C GLU A 527 7.63 16.94 45.58
N ALA A 528 8.93 17.12 45.80
CA ALA A 528 9.50 17.23 47.13
C ALA A 528 8.94 18.45 47.89
N LEU A 529 8.73 19.60 47.23
CA LEU A 529 8.07 20.76 47.84
C LEU A 529 6.60 20.48 48.21
N ILE A 530 5.85 19.79 47.34
CA ILE A 530 4.46 19.40 47.63
C ILE A 530 4.43 18.45 48.85
N GLN A 531 5.36 17.50 48.92
CA GLN A 531 5.46 16.55 50.03
C GLN A 531 5.84 17.24 51.34
N ALA A 532 6.76 18.22 51.28
CA ALA A 532 7.11 19.07 52.41
C ALA A 532 5.88 19.84 52.93
N SER A 533 5.09 20.39 52.01
CA SER A 533 3.86 21.11 52.32
C SER A 533 2.78 20.23 52.94
N LYS A 534 2.68 18.95 52.55
CA LYS A 534 1.75 17.99 53.17
C LYS A 534 2.18 17.60 54.59
N ASN A 535 3.47 17.57 54.86
CA ASN A 535 4.05 17.17 56.16
C ASN A 535 4.60 18.37 56.93
N TRP A 536 4.05 19.56 56.71
CA TRP A 536 4.57 20.80 57.31
C TRP A 536 4.61 20.70 58.85
N TYR A 537 3.58 20.09 59.45
CA TYR A 537 3.44 19.85 60.89
C TYR A 537 4.42 18.80 61.47
N LYS A 538 5.13 18.06 60.60
CA LYS A 538 6.20 17.12 60.98
C LYS A 538 7.60 17.66 60.60
N GLY A 539 7.73 18.97 60.42
CA GLY A 539 8.98 19.59 59.98
C GLY A 539 9.31 19.34 58.50
N GLY A 540 8.31 19.08 57.66
CA GLY A 540 8.50 18.74 56.25
C GLY A 540 9.33 19.75 55.46
N TYR A 541 9.22 21.04 55.75
CA TYR A 541 10.05 22.08 55.11
C TYR A 541 11.51 22.08 55.59
N VAL A 542 11.77 21.74 56.85
CA VAL A 542 13.13 21.56 57.38
C VAL A 542 13.78 20.36 56.67
N LYS A 543 13.04 19.24 56.58
CA LYS A 543 13.50 18.07 55.83
C LYS A 543 13.81 18.41 54.36
N PHE A 544 12.93 19.17 53.73
CA PHE A 544 13.08 19.57 52.34
C PHE A 544 14.34 20.42 52.10
N LEU A 545 14.55 21.44 52.94
CA LEU A 545 15.67 22.36 52.79
C LEU A 545 17.03 21.69 53.08
N PHE A 546 17.11 20.87 54.12
CA PHE A 546 18.39 20.34 54.61
C PHE A 546 18.73 18.92 54.10
N PHE A 547 17.76 18.16 53.59
CA PHE A 547 18.01 16.78 53.13
C PHE A 547 17.58 16.57 51.68
N ASP A 548 16.32 16.87 51.34
CA ASP A 548 15.78 16.51 50.02
C ASP A 548 16.42 17.35 48.89
N LEU A 549 16.64 18.65 49.10
CA LEU A 549 17.33 19.52 48.15
C LEU A 549 18.77 19.07 47.86
N PHE A 550 19.51 18.70 48.91
CA PHE A 550 20.88 18.22 48.79
C PHE A 550 20.95 16.89 48.03
N ALA A 551 20.08 15.93 48.37
CA ALA A 551 19.99 14.64 47.69
C ALA A 551 19.63 14.77 46.20
N LEU A 552 18.66 15.63 45.88
CA LEU A 552 18.27 15.91 44.49
C LEU A 552 19.40 16.56 43.68
N ASN A 553 20.18 17.46 44.30
CA ASN A 553 21.30 18.12 43.62
C ASN A 553 22.49 17.16 43.38
N GLN A 554 22.80 16.27 44.32
CA GLN A 554 23.82 15.23 44.12
C GLN A 554 23.45 14.26 42.98
N ASN A 555 22.18 13.86 42.90
CA ASN A 555 21.69 12.98 41.83
C ASN A 555 21.76 13.66 40.45
N LYS A 556 21.54 14.97 40.37
CA LYS A 556 21.71 15.77 39.15
C LYS A 556 23.17 15.85 38.68
N ILE A 557 24.12 15.90 39.61
CA ILE A 557 25.56 15.92 39.31
C ILE A 557 26.03 14.53 38.82
N LYS A 558 25.56 13.44 39.44
CA LYS A 558 25.87 12.07 39.02
C LYS A 558 25.30 11.73 37.63
N SER A 559 24.12 12.23 37.27
CA SER A 559 23.51 11.98 35.96
C SER A 559 24.12 12.77 34.80
N LYS A 560 24.98 13.77 35.06
CA LYS A 560 25.73 14.52 34.03
C LYS A 560 27.11 13.93 33.70
N LYS A 561 27.57 12.94 34.49
CA LYS A 561 28.87 12.27 34.35
C LYS A 561 28.77 10.87 33.71
N LYS A 562 27.56 10.42 33.37
CA LYS A 562 27.27 9.28 32.48
C LYS A 562 26.74 9.86 31.17
#